data_AF-A0A2V9QJH3-F1
#
_entry.id   AF-A0A2V9QJH3-F1
#
_cell.length_a   1.000
_cell.length_b   1.000
_cell.length_c   1.000
_cell.angle_alpha   90.00
_cell.angle_beta   90.00
_cell.angle_gamma   90.00
#
_symmetry.space_group_name_H-M   'P 1'
#
loop_
_entity.id
_entity.type
_entity.pdbx_description
1 polymer ?
#
loop_
_entity_poly.entity_id
_entity_poly.type
_entity_poly.pdbx_seq_one_letter_code
_entity_poly.pdbx_strand_id
1 'polypeptide(L)'
;MAKVFIQTPAGQIKLEPNEVLRGTLFPVEEKRLVLHAEKLFELSLTVPVLALADLYGGKICAALDRQHPRDLFDVKILLENEGLTDPIRKAFVVYLASHDRPMHELLEPARKDNRRIFESDFVGMTTASVSYDDLVQARETLIGKIQKELTAEERQFLVSIKSGAPDWNLLGIEGIERLPAIQWKLQNIGRMEKRKHGEAMKALKACLGL
;
A
#
# COMPACT_ATOMS: atom_id res chain seq x y z
N MET A 1 13.03 11.62 -2.50
CA MET A 1 11.72 12.30 -2.50
C MET A 1 11.94 13.78 -2.30
N ALA A 2 11.50 14.60 -3.25
CA ALA A 2 11.42 16.04 -3.08
C ALA A 2 10.47 16.35 -1.92
N LYS A 3 10.80 17.38 -1.14
CA LYS A 3 9.95 17.91 -0.07
C LYS A 3 9.79 19.40 -0.35
N VAL A 4 8.55 19.87 -0.40
CA VAL A 4 8.26 21.30 -0.54
C VAL A 4 7.83 21.81 0.81
N PHE A 5 8.50 22.86 1.30
CA PHE A 5 8.15 23.51 2.55
C PHE A 5 7.53 24.87 2.24
N ILE A 6 6.33 25.10 2.74
CA ILE A 6 5.64 26.38 2.67
C ILE A 6 5.68 26.97 4.09
N GLN A 7 6.36 28.10 4.25
CA GLN A 7 6.49 28.79 5.53
C GLN A 7 5.69 30.09 5.50
N THR A 8 4.90 30.31 6.56
CA THR A 8 4.19 31.56 6.84
C THR A 8 4.46 31.96 8.29
N PRO A 9 4.19 33.20 8.71
CA PRO A 9 4.27 33.57 10.12
C PRO A 9 3.37 32.73 11.04
N ALA A 10 2.29 32.14 10.50
CA ALA A 10 1.34 31.31 11.25
C ALA A 10 1.79 29.85 11.39
N GLY A 11 2.80 29.40 10.64
CA GLY A 11 3.28 28.03 10.72
C GLY A 11 3.94 27.52 9.44
N GLN A 12 4.30 26.24 9.46
CA GLN A 12 5.00 25.56 8.38
C GLN A 12 4.19 24.35 7.88
N ILE A 13 3.97 24.30 6.57
CA ILE A 13 3.36 23.16 5.89
C ILE A 13 4.45 22.43 5.11
N LYS A 14 4.51 21.11 5.29
CA LYS A 14 5.41 20.23 4.55
C LYS A 14 4.58 19.40 3.57
N LEU A 15 4.84 19.57 2.28
CA LEU A 15 4.22 18.80 1.20
C LEU A 15 5.19 17.71 0.73
N GLU A 16 4.70 16.47 0.69
CA GLU A 16 5.44 15.29 0.24
C GLU A 16 4.76 14.69 -1.00
N PRO A 17 5.19 15.06 -2.22
CA PRO A 17 4.65 14.48 -3.44
C PRO A 17 5.02 12.99 -3.55
N ASN A 18 4.06 12.15 -3.95
CA ASN A 18 4.34 10.76 -4.31
C ASN A 18 4.94 10.69 -5.72
N GLU A 19 6.23 10.37 -5.80
CA GLU A 19 6.98 10.32 -7.05
C GLU A 19 6.98 8.93 -7.72
N VAL A 20 6.43 7.91 -7.05
CA VAL A 20 6.55 6.50 -7.47
C VAL A 20 5.47 6.15 -8.49
N LEU A 21 4.20 6.18 -8.08
CA LEU A 21 3.08 5.81 -8.98
C LEU A 21 2.73 6.90 -9.99
N ARG A 22 2.91 8.19 -9.63
CA ARG A 22 2.58 9.37 -10.46
C ARG A 22 1.26 9.22 -11.23
N GLY A 23 0.17 9.06 -10.49
CA GLY A 23 -1.17 8.85 -11.03
C GLY A 23 -2.07 8.17 -9.98
N THR A 24 -3.33 7.95 -10.34
CA THR A 24 -4.30 7.19 -9.55
C THR A 24 -4.76 5.98 -10.36
N LEU A 25 -5.02 4.85 -9.70
CA LEU A 25 -5.54 3.66 -10.37
C LEU A 25 -7.04 3.79 -10.62
N PHE A 26 -7.74 4.43 -9.69
CA PHE A 26 -9.14 4.75 -9.77
C PHE A 26 -9.35 6.27 -9.86
N PRO A 27 -10.52 6.74 -10.33
CA PRO A 27 -10.85 8.16 -10.31
C PRO A 27 -10.77 8.75 -8.90
N VAL A 28 -10.35 10.01 -8.80
CA VAL A 28 -10.36 10.73 -7.51
C VAL A 28 -11.78 10.92 -7.00
N GLU A 29 -11.92 10.99 -5.68
CA GLU A 29 -13.19 11.17 -5.00
C GLU A 29 -13.21 12.51 -4.27
N GLU A 30 -14.34 13.22 -4.32
CA GLU A 30 -14.53 14.42 -3.51
C GLU A 30 -14.86 14.02 -2.08
N LYS A 31 -14.05 14.47 -1.11
CA LYS A 31 -14.25 14.16 0.30
C LYS A 31 -14.43 15.42 1.12
N ARG A 32 -15.58 15.50 1.78
CA ARG A 32 -15.91 16.55 2.73
C ARG A 32 -15.16 16.31 4.04
N LEU A 33 -14.78 17.41 4.68
CA LEU A 33 -14.23 17.39 6.03
C LEU A 33 -15.20 16.72 7.01
N VAL A 34 -14.68 15.91 7.93
CA VAL A 34 -15.52 15.20 8.91
C VAL A 34 -16.21 16.19 9.85
N LEU A 35 -17.47 15.92 10.23
CA LEU A 35 -18.30 16.83 11.04
C LEU A 35 -17.63 17.33 12.32
N HIS A 36 -16.81 16.48 12.96
CA HIS A 36 -16.08 16.88 14.15
C HIS A 36 -15.08 18.00 13.87
N ALA A 37 -14.30 17.88 12.79
CA ALA A 37 -13.33 18.90 12.38
C ALA A 37 -14.04 20.16 11.84
N GLU A 38 -15.16 20.02 11.12
CA GLU A 38 -15.94 21.19 10.68
C GLU A 38 -16.44 22.03 11.86
N LYS A 39 -16.93 21.37 12.93
CA LYS A 39 -17.37 22.06 14.15
C LYS A 39 -16.21 22.67 14.93
N LEU A 40 -15.07 21.97 15.02
CA LEU A 40 -13.91 22.43 15.77
C LEU A 40 -13.25 23.65 15.14
N PHE A 41 -13.15 23.67 13.81
CA PHE A 41 -12.47 24.73 13.07
C PHE A 41 -13.44 25.75 12.45
N GLU A 42 -14.75 25.58 12.65
CA GLU A 42 -15.82 26.42 12.07
C GLU A 42 -15.66 26.60 10.54
N LEU A 43 -15.18 25.56 9.86
CA LEU A 43 -14.83 25.57 8.45
C LEU A 43 -15.45 24.35 7.75
N SER A 44 -16.07 24.57 6.60
CA SER A 44 -16.46 23.48 5.70
C SER A 44 -15.57 23.49 4.45
N LEU A 45 -15.10 22.31 4.08
CA LEU A 45 -14.17 22.09 2.98
C LEU A 45 -14.49 20.75 2.33
N THR A 46 -14.45 20.73 1.00
CA THR A 46 -14.42 19.51 0.19
C THR A 46 -13.16 19.56 -0.64
N VAL A 47 -12.41 18.45 -0.66
CA VAL A 47 -11.20 18.32 -1.47
C VAL A 47 -11.20 17.01 -2.25
N PRO A 48 -10.59 17.00 -3.45
CA PRO A 48 -10.32 15.76 -4.16
C PRO A 48 -9.28 14.93 -3.39
N VAL A 49 -9.58 13.66 -3.18
CA VAL A 49 -8.70 12.68 -2.54
C VAL A 49 -8.58 11.43 -3.40
N LEU A 50 -7.59 10.60 -3.08
CA LEU A 50 -7.50 9.26 -3.67
C LEU A 50 -8.75 8.46 -3.33
N ALA A 51 -9.22 7.66 -4.29
CA ALA A 51 -10.22 6.63 -4.02
C ALA A 51 -9.77 5.73 -2.86
N LEU A 52 -10.74 5.19 -2.13
CA LEU A 52 -10.48 4.34 -0.97
C LEU A 52 -9.55 3.16 -1.30
N ALA A 53 -9.73 2.57 -2.49
CA ALA A 53 -8.91 1.47 -3.00
C ALA A 53 -7.43 1.86 -3.18
N ASP A 54 -7.16 2.99 -3.83
CA ASP A 54 -5.80 3.52 -4.00
C ASP A 54 -5.13 3.83 -2.67
N LEU A 55 -5.87 4.51 -1.77
CA LEU A 55 -5.37 4.87 -0.44
C LEU A 55 -4.92 3.62 0.33
N TYR A 56 -5.76 2.60 0.40
CA TYR A 56 -5.45 1.39 1.16
C TYR A 56 -4.49 0.46 0.43
N GLY A 57 -4.47 0.41 -0.90
CA GLY A 57 -3.46 -0.34 -1.65
C GLY A 57 -2.03 0.08 -1.27
N GLY A 58 -1.80 1.39 -1.16
CA GLY A 58 -0.53 1.95 -0.68
C GLY A 58 -0.27 1.70 0.80
N LYS A 59 -1.27 1.91 1.67
CA LYS A 59 -1.13 1.67 3.12
C LYS A 59 -0.81 0.21 3.46
N ILE A 60 -1.41 -0.75 2.74
CA ILE A 60 -1.11 -2.18 2.89
C ILE A 60 0.36 -2.46 2.55
N CYS A 61 0.87 -1.94 1.43
CA CYS A 61 2.29 -2.11 1.08
C CYS A 61 3.22 -1.52 2.13
N ALA A 62 2.93 -0.30 2.60
CA ALA A 62 3.67 0.36 3.66
C ALA A 62 3.67 -0.45 4.98
N ALA A 63 2.51 -0.98 5.37
CA ALA A 63 2.34 -1.79 6.57
C ALA A 63 3.13 -3.09 6.50
N LEU A 64 3.13 -3.79 5.36
CA LEU A 64 3.85 -5.05 5.19
C LEU A 64 5.37 -4.85 5.10
N ASP A 65 5.82 -3.74 4.50
CA ASP A 65 7.24 -3.41 4.38
C ASP A 65 7.83 -2.89 5.72
N ARG A 66 7.30 -1.76 6.20
CA ARG A 66 7.85 -1.04 7.36
C ARG A 66 7.36 -1.59 8.69
N GLN A 67 6.12 -2.09 8.74
CA GLN A 67 5.41 -2.53 9.95
C GLN A 67 5.38 -1.45 11.06
N HIS A 68 5.41 -0.18 10.66
CA HIS A 68 5.36 0.93 11.62
C HIS A 68 3.99 0.95 12.31
N PRO A 69 3.90 1.26 13.62
CA PRO A 69 2.63 1.25 14.35
C PRO A 69 1.50 2.04 13.68
N ARG A 70 1.79 3.21 13.10
CA ARG A 70 0.81 4.01 12.32
C ARG A 70 0.26 3.27 11.08
N ASP A 71 1.13 2.61 10.31
CA ASP A 71 0.70 1.86 9.13
C ASP A 71 -0.12 0.62 9.54
N LEU A 72 0.25 -0.04 10.64
CA LEU A 72 -0.51 -1.18 11.19
C LEU A 72 -1.86 -0.73 11.77
N PHE A 73 -1.92 0.44 12.39
CA PHE A 73 -3.17 1.01 12.88
C PHE A 73 -4.13 1.34 11.73
N ASP A 74 -3.61 1.93 10.65
CA ASP A 74 -4.37 2.14 9.42
C ASP A 74 -4.96 0.82 8.86
N VAL A 75 -4.18 -0.25 8.87
CA VAL A 75 -4.65 -1.60 8.47
C VAL A 75 -5.69 -2.14 9.44
N LYS A 76 -5.54 -1.93 10.75
CA LYS A 76 -6.56 -2.31 11.74
C LYS A 76 -7.88 -1.64 11.42
N ILE A 77 -7.87 -0.32 11.18
CA ILE A 77 -9.07 0.45 10.80
C ILE A 77 -9.67 -0.07 9.49
N LEU A 78 -8.84 -0.38 8.49
CA LEU A 78 -9.30 -1.02 7.26
C LEU A 78 -10.08 -2.31 7.54
N LEU A 79 -9.48 -3.22 8.30
CA LEU A 79 -10.04 -4.55 8.56
C LEU A 79 -11.35 -4.49 9.37
N GLU A 80 -11.49 -3.50 10.25
CA GLU A 80 -12.67 -3.33 11.11
C GLU A 80 -13.86 -2.69 10.40
N ASN A 81 -13.64 -1.88 9.36
CA ASN A 81 -14.69 -1.08 8.75
C ASN A 81 -15.03 -1.54 7.33
N GLU A 82 -14.02 -1.86 6.52
CA GLU A 82 -14.19 -2.10 5.07
C GLU A 82 -13.84 -3.55 4.70
N GLY A 83 -12.79 -4.10 5.33
CA GLY A 83 -12.18 -5.37 4.94
C GLY A 83 -11.38 -5.27 3.63
N LEU A 84 -10.89 -6.42 3.15
CA LEU A 84 -10.11 -6.53 1.92
C LEU A 84 -11.06 -6.74 0.71
N THR A 85 -11.78 -5.68 0.32
CA THR A 85 -12.70 -5.73 -0.82
C THR A 85 -11.97 -5.93 -2.16
N ASP A 86 -12.67 -6.36 -3.20
CA ASP A 86 -12.07 -6.59 -4.53
C ASP A 86 -11.33 -5.37 -5.09
N PRO A 87 -11.87 -4.12 -5.04
CA PRO A 87 -11.13 -2.94 -5.49
C PRO A 87 -9.85 -2.68 -4.68
N ILE A 88 -9.91 -2.83 -3.35
CA ILE A 88 -8.75 -2.63 -2.47
C ILE A 88 -7.69 -3.72 -2.74
N ARG A 89 -8.12 -4.97 -2.94
CA ARG A 89 -7.22 -6.09 -3.25
C ARG A 89 -6.54 -5.90 -4.59
N LYS A 90 -7.27 -5.51 -5.64
CA LYS A 90 -6.69 -5.19 -6.95
C LYS A 90 -5.74 -3.99 -6.89
N ALA A 91 -6.08 -2.95 -6.14
CA ALA A 91 -5.18 -1.83 -5.90
C ALA A 91 -3.89 -2.30 -5.22
N PHE A 92 -4.00 -3.07 -4.14
CA PHE A 92 -2.84 -3.67 -3.47
C PHE A 92 -1.96 -4.45 -4.44
N VAL A 93 -2.52 -5.28 -5.33
CA VAL A 93 -1.77 -6.04 -6.33
C VAL A 93 -0.97 -5.12 -7.27
N VAL A 94 -1.55 -4.02 -7.74
CA VAL A 94 -0.86 -3.04 -8.60
C VAL A 94 0.22 -2.29 -7.82
N TYR A 95 -0.05 -1.87 -6.59
CA TYR A 95 0.92 -1.18 -5.73
C TYR A 95 2.08 -2.11 -5.35
N LEU A 96 1.80 -3.40 -5.10
CA LEU A 96 2.81 -4.43 -4.87
C LEU A 96 3.70 -4.65 -6.10
N ALA A 97 3.11 -4.73 -7.29
CA ALA A 97 3.84 -4.81 -8.55
C ALA A 97 4.71 -3.56 -8.81
N SER A 98 4.28 -2.41 -8.30
CA SER A 98 4.97 -1.12 -8.39
C SER A 98 6.04 -0.91 -7.30
N HIS A 99 6.05 -1.74 -6.25
CA HIS A 99 6.91 -1.56 -5.09
C HIS A 99 8.38 -1.87 -5.40
N ASP A 100 9.35 -1.21 -4.77
CA ASP A 100 10.77 -1.44 -5.07
C ASP A 100 11.28 -2.79 -4.56
N ARG A 101 10.77 -3.25 -3.41
CA ARG A 101 11.13 -4.55 -2.83
C ARG A 101 10.64 -5.73 -3.68
N PRO A 102 11.30 -6.90 -3.57
CA PRO A 102 10.77 -8.14 -4.14
C PRO A 102 9.36 -8.44 -3.61
N MET A 103 8.43 -8.74 -4.52
CA MET A 103 7.00 -8.91 -4.17
C MET A 103 6.76 -9.99 -3.12
N HIS A 104 7.52 -11.09 -3.16
CA HIS A 104 7.41 -12.17 -2.18
C HIS A 104 7.77 -11.73 -0.75
N GLU A 105 8.65 -10.73 -0.58
CA GLU A 105 9.01 -10.21 0.74
C GLU A 105 7.90 -9.37 1.38
N LEU A 106 6.95 -8.85 0.59
CA LEU A 106 5.78 -8.16 1.11
C LEU A 106 4.59 -9.12 1.32
N LEU A 107 4.47 -10.14 0.46
CA LEU A 107 3.46 -11.19 0.61
C LEU A 107 3.76 -12.11 1.81
N GLU A 108 5.05 -12.27 2.13
CA GLU A 108 5.53 -13.02 3.30
C GLU A 108 6.61 -12.22 4.04
N PRO A 109 6.22 -11.16 4.79
CA PRO A 109 7.17 -10.30 5.43
C PRO A 109 7.78 -10.95 6.68
N ALA A 110 9.06 -10.67 6.92
CA ALA A 110 9.69 -10.96 8.20
C ALA A 110 9.03 -10.11 9.30
N ARG A 111 8.60 -10.74 10.39
CA ARG A 111 7.89 -10.04 11.48
C ARG A 111 8.89 -9.17 12.24
N LYS A 112 8.63 -7.87 12.30
CA LYS A 112 9.45 -6.91 13.06
C LYS A 112 8.84 -6.70 14.44
N ASP A 113 9.71 -6.58 15.45
CA ASP A 113 9.29 -6.09 16.77
C ASP A 113 9.55 -4.58 16.85
N ASN A 114 8.47 -3.81 16.71
CA ASN A 114 8.43 -2.37 16.78
C ASN A 114 7.79 -1.86 18.08
N ARG A 115 7.78 -2.66 19.16
CA ARG A 115 7.19 -2.25 20.45
C ARG A 115 7.78 -0.94 20.98
N ARG A 116 9.09 -0.75 20.87
CA ARG A 116 9.74 0.51 21.28
C ARG A 116 9.22 1.73 20.50
N ILE A 117 9.05 1.58 19.18
CA ILE A 117 8.51 2.66 18.32
C ILE A 117 7.04 2.92 18.66
N PHE A 118 6.28 1.87 18.99
CA PHE A 118 4.92 2.01 19.48
C PHE A 118 4.87 2.86 20.76
N GLU A 119 5.70 2.52 21.75
CA GLU A 119 5.76 3.22 23.04
C GLU A 119 6.21 4.68 22.90
N SER A 120 7.20 4.96 22.05
CA SER A 120 7.77 6.30 21.91
C SER A 120 7.00 7.21 20.97
N ASP A 121 6.52 6.69 19.84
CA ASP A 121 6.10 7.51 18.69
C ASP A 121 4.62 7.36 18.33
N PHE A 122 3.89 6.47 19.02
CA PHE A 122 2.49 6.16 18.71
C PHE A 122 1.53 6.26 19.90
N VAL A 123 1.96 5.90 21.12
CA VAL A 123 1.14 6.08 22.32
C VAL A 123 0.69 7.55 22.45
N GLY A 124 -0.61 7.76 22.65
CA GLY A 124 -1.23 9.08 22.76
C GLY A 124 -1.56 9.77 21.44
N MET A 125 -1.25 9.16 20.29
CA MET A 125 -1.61 9.73 18.98
C MET A 125 -3.05 9.49 18.55
N THR A 126 -3.69 8.45 19.07
CA THR A 126 -5.04 8.03 18.69
C THR A 126 -6.02 8.34 19.81
N THR A 127 -7.25 8.70 19.45
CA THR A 127 -8.34 8.87 20.44
C THR A 127 -8.84 7.54 20.98
N ALA A 128 -8.77 6.48 20.16
CA ALA A 128 -9.04 5.11 20.59
C ALA A 128 -7.80 4.52 21.28
N SER A 129 -8.01 3.88 22.43
CA SER A 129 -6.98 3.07 23.06
C SER A 129 -6.70 1.84 22.19
N VAL A 130 -5.43 1.64 21.82
CA VAL A 130 -4.99 0.48 21.06
C VAL A 130 -3.69 -0.03 21.68
N SER A 131 -3.60 -1.34 21.88
CA SER A 131 -2.39 -1.98 22.37
C SER A 131 -1.46 -2.33 21.21
N TYR A 132 -0.18 -2.57 21.52
CA TYR A 132 0.75 -3.05 20.50
C TYR A 132 0.35 -4.44 19.97
N ASP A 133 -0.22 -5.28 20.83
CA ASP A 133 -0.63 -6.64 20.44
C ASP A 133 -1.81 -6.61 19.45
N ASP A 134 -2.70 -5.62 19.55
CA ASP A 134 -3.75 -5.38 18.56
C ASP A 134 -3.16 -5.08 17.17
N LEU A 135 -2.07 -4.30 17.11
CA LEU A 135 -1.40 -3.97 15.84
C LEU A 135 -0.70 -5.18 15.25
N VAL A 136 -0.09 -6.02 16.09
CA VAL A 136 0.49 -7.30 15.70
C VAL A 136 -0.58 -8.24 15.16
N GLN A 137 -1.75 -8.31 15.83
CA GLN A 137 -2.87 -9.13 15.37
C GLN A 137 -3.44 -8.62 14.04
N ALA A 138 -3.53 -7.30 13.85
CA ALA A 138 -3.96 -6.71 12.58
C ALA A 138 -3.01 -7.09 11.43
N ARG A 139 -1.68 -7.09 11.68
CA ARG A 139 -0.68 -7.57 10.71
C ARG A 139 -0.91 -9.02 10.31
N GLU A 140 -1.00 -9.93 11.28
CA GLU A 140 -1.17 -11.37 10.96
C GLU A 140 -2.51 -11.64 10.27
N THR A 141 -3.58 -10.93 10.67
CA THR A 141 -4.88 -11.00 9.99
C THR A 141 -4.79 -10.55 8.54
N LEU A 142 -4.14 -9.41 8.27
CA LEU A 142 -3.94 -8.90 6.92
C LEU A 142 -3.16 -9.90 6.05
N ILE A 143 -2.04 -10.43 6.55
CA ILE A 143 -1.23 -11.43 5.83
C ILE A 143 -2.08 -12.65 5.49
N GLY A 144 -2.80 -13.20 6.47
CA GLY A 144 -3.67 -14.37 6.26
C GLY A 144 -4.77 -14.10 5.23
N LYS A 145 -5.40 -12.91 5.26
CA LYS A 145 -6.42 -12.53 4.26
C LYS A 145 -5.82 -12.42 2.87
N ILE A 146 -4.69 -11.75 2.69
CA ILE A 146 -4.01 -11.65 1.38
C ILE A 146 -3.70 -13.05 0.83
N GLN A 147 -3.09 -13.91 1.65
CA GLN A 147 -2.72 -15.27 1.22
C GLN A 147 -3.94 -16.12 0.81
N LYS A 148 -5.09 -15.92 1.48
CA LYS A 148 -6.33 -16.66 1.21
C LYS A 148 -7.13 -16.08 0.04
N GLU A 149 -7.18 -14.75 -0.09
CA GLU A 149 -8.16 -14.06 -0.93
C GLU A 149 -7.61 -13.60 -2.28
N LEU A 150 -6.28 -13.58 -2.47
CA LEU A 150 -5.71 -13.33 -3.80
C LEU A 150 -6.24 -14.36 -4.81
N THR A 151 -6.88 -13.87 -5.88
CA THR A 151 -7.46 -14.70 -6.93
C THR A 151 -6.39 -15.33 -7.81
N ALA A 152 -6.77 -16.33 -8.61
CA ALA A 152 -5.84 -16.95 -9.56
C ALA A 152 -5.31 -15.92 -10.57
N GLU A 153 -6.16 -15.03 -11.05
CA GLU A 153 -5.82 -13.95 -12.00
C GLU A 153 -4.88 -12.92 -11.37
N GLU A 154 -5.12 -12.53 -10.12
CA GLU A 154 -4.25 -11.61 -9.39
C GLU A 154 -2.85 -12.20 -9.14
N ARG A 155 -2.77 -13.49 -8.78
CA ARG A 155 -1.50 -14.22 -8.63
C ARG A 155 -0.77 -14.31 -9.97
N GLN A 156 -1.50 -14.66 -11.03
CA GLN A 156 -0.95 -14.77 -12.38
C GLN A 156 -0.49 -13.41 -12.92
N PHE A 157 -1.17 -12.31 -12.56
CA PHE A 157 -0.76 -10.96 -12.91
C PHE A 157 0.62 -10.64 -12.33
N LEU A 158 0.85 -10.88 -11.03
CA LEU A 158 2.16 -10.66 -10.40
C LEU A 158 3.27 -11.49 -11.05
N VAL A 159 2.97 -12.74 -11.41
CA VAL A 159 3.90 -13.61 -12.15
C VAL A 159 4.19 -13.08 -13.55
N SER A 160 3.17 -12.59 -14.28
CA SER A 160 3.32 -12.00 -15.61
C SER A 160 4.18 -10.73 -15.59
N ILE A 161 4.02 -9.89 -14.56
CA ILE A 161 4.91 -8.74 -14.33
C ILE A 161 6.33 -9.24 -14.10
N LYS A 162 6.51 -10.20 -13.18
CA LYS A 162 7.85 -10.71 -12.84
C LYS A 162 8.54 -11.40 -14.02
N SER A 163 7.80 -11.97 -14.97
CA SER A 163 8.35 -12.63 -16.15
C SER A 163 8.89 -11.63 -17.19
N GLY A 164 8.50 -10.36 -17.08
CA GLY A 164 8.78 -9.34 -18.09
C GLY A 164 7.80 -9.36 -19.27
N ALA A 165 6.75 -10.20 -19.21
CA ALA A 165 5.68 -10.28 -20.19
C ALA A 165 4.31 -10.13 -19.50
N PRO A 166 3.93 -8.89 -19.13
CA PRO A 166 2.69 -8.62 -18.40
C PRO A 166 1.45 -9.02 -19.20
N ASP A 167 0.48 -9.59 -18.51
CA ASP A 167 -0.87 -9.75 -19.04
C ASP A 167 -1.81 -8.74 -18.36
N TRP A 168 -2.07 -7.64 -19.08
CA TRP A 168 -2.85 -6.51 -18.57
C TRP A 168 -4.34 -6.83 -18.37
N ASN A 169 -4.85 -7.87 -19.02
CA ASN A 169 -6.27 -8.20 -18.99
C ASN A 169 -6.68 -8.89 -17.68
N LEU A 170 -5.74 -9.41 -16.90
CA LEU A 170 -6.00 -10.20 -15.69
C LEU A 170 -6.66 -9.39 -14.57
N LEU A 171 -6.40 -8.09 -14.46
CA LEU A 171 -6.98 -7.25 -13.41
C LEU A 171 -8.25 -6.52 -13.83
N GLY A 172 -8.49 -6.37 -15.14
CA GLY A 172 -9.60 -5.58 -15.67
C GLY A 172 -9.53 -4.11 -15.27
N ILE A 173 -8.32 -3.55 -15.17
CA ILE A 173 -8.10 -2.13 -14.88
C ILE A 173 -7.25 -1.53 -16.00
N GLU A 174 -7.75 -0.47 -16.60
CA GLU A 174 -7.09 0.20 -17.72
C GLU A 174 -5.96 1.13 -17.24
N GLY A 175 -4.91 1.29 -18.04
CA GLY A 175 -3.86 2.27 -17.81
C GLY A 175 -2.77 1.86 -16.83
N ILE A 176 -2.83 0.64 -16.26
CA ILE A 176 -1.75 0.08 -15.43
C ILE A 176 -0.43 0.08 -16.22
N GLU A 177 -0.49 -0.22 -17.52
CA GLU A 177 0.67 -0.26 -18.40
C GLU A 177 1.35 1.11 -18.57
N ARG A 178 0.68 2.22 -18.23
CA ARG A 178 1.24 3.57 -18.33
C ARG A 178 1.85 4.06 -17.02
N LEU A 179 1.68 3.32 -15.92
CA LEU A 179 2.20 3.71 -14.62
C LEU A 179 3.75 3.71 -14.61
N PRO A 180 4.41 4.83 -14.27
CA PRO A 180 5.87 4.92 -14.26
C PRO A 180 6.57 3.86 -13.40
N ALA A 181 6.01 3.54 -12.23
CA ALA A 181 6.57 2.50 -11.36
C ALA A 181 6.54 1.10 -12.00
N ILE A 182 5.45 0.77 -12.70
CA ILE A 182 5.33 -0.51 -13.43
C ILE A 182 6.33 -0.54 -14.58
N GLN A 183 6.42 0.53 -15.37
CA GLN A 183 7.40 0.64 -16.45
C GLN A 183 8.84 0.50 -15.93
N TRP A 184 9.15 1.14 -14.81
CA TRP A 184 10.44 1.02 -14.14
C TRP A 184 10.72 -0.42 -13.65
N LYS A 185 9.72 -1.08 -13.06
CA LYS A 185 9.81 -2.49 -12.65
C LYS A 185 10.17 -3.40 -13.81
N LEU A 186 9.51 -3.23 -14.96
CA LEU A 186 9.75 -4.03 -16.16
C LEU A 186 11.14 -3.80 -16.74
N GLN A 187 11.60 -2.54 -16.78
CA GLN A 187 12.97 -2.22 -17.19
C GLN A 187 14.01 -2.90 -16.28
N ASN A 188 13.79 -2.88 -14.97
CA ASN A 188 14.69 -3.55 -14.03
C ASN A 188 14.69 -5.06 -14.21
N ILE A 189 13.52 -5.67 -14.42
CA ILE A 189 13.39 -7.11 -14.71
C ILE A 189 14.15 -7.48 -15.99
N GLY A 190 14.01 -6.70 -17.06
CA GLY A 190 14.71 -6.92 -18.32
C GLY A 190 16.23 -6.82 -18.22
N ARG A 191 16.75 -6.15 -17.18
CA ARG A 191 18.19 -6.01 -16.89
C ARG A 191 18.72 -7.04 -15.89
N MET A 192 17.87 -7.91 -15.34
CA MET A 192 18.30 -8.92 -14.36
C MET A 192 19.15 -10.02 -15.01
N GLU A 193 20.15 -10.50 -14.28
CA GLU A 193 20.87 -11.74 -14.63
C GLU A 193 19.88 -12.92 -14.65
N LYS A 194 19.93 -13.76 -15.70
CA LYS A 194 18.99 -14.88 -15.89
C LYS A 194 18.83 -15.77 -14.66
N ARG A 195 19.93 -16.10 -13.98
CA ARG A 195 19.91 -16.94 -12.76
C ARG A 195 19.17 -16.24 -11.62
N LYS A 196 19.52 -14.99 -11.30
CA LYS A 196 18.84 -14.19 -10.26
C LYS A 196 17.37 -13.95 -10.57
N HIS A 197 17.05 -13.74 -11.85
CA HIS A 197 15.67 -13.62 -12.31
C HIS A 197 14.88 -14.91 -12.06
N GLY A 198 15.45 -16.06 -12.42
CA GLY A 198 14.86 -17.38 -12.16
C GLY A 198 14.65 -17.68 -10.67
N GLU A 199 15.64 -17.36 -9.83
CA GLU A 199 15.54 -17.49 -8.36
C GLU A 199 14.40 -16.62 -7.80
N ALA A 200 14.34 -15.34 -8.19
CA ALA A 200 13.30 -14.43 -7.75
C ALA A 200 11.91 -14.82 -8.26
N MET A 201 11.82 -15.39 -9.47
CA MET A 201 10.58 -15.95 -10.02
C MET A 201 10.11 -17.16 -9.22
N LYS A 202 11.03 -18.09 -8.90
CA LYS A 202 10.73 -19.28 -8.10
C LYS A 202 10.23 -18.91 -6.70
N ALA A 203 10.89 -17.95 -6.04
CA ALA A 203 10.47 -17.44 -4.73
C ALA A 203 9.06 -16.84 -4.77
N LEU A 204 8.76 -16.04 -5.80
CA LEU A 204 7.42 -15.47 -5.97
C LEU A 204 6.36 -16.54 -6.18
N LYS A 205 6.60 -17.50 -7.08
CA LYS A 205 5.65 -18.59 -7.36
C LYS A 205 5.40 -19.43 -6.11
N ALA A 206 6.45 -19.81 -5.39
CA ALA A 206 6.33 -20.55 -4.13
C ALA A 206 5.46 -19.81 -3.10
N CYS A 207 5.70 -18.51 -2.92
CA CYS A 207 4.90 -17.66 -2.02
C CYS A 207 3.42 -17.56 -2.46
N LEU A 208 3.16 -17.56 -3.77
CA LEU A 208 1.82 -17.51 -4.35
C LEU A 208 1.15 -18.90 -4.48
N GLY A 209 1.84 -19.99 -4.14
CA GLY A 209 1.33 -21.37 -4.30
C GLY A 209 1.17 -21.81 -5.77
N LEU A 210 2.06 -21.34 -6.65
CA LEU A 210 2.09 -21.65 -8.10
C LEU A 210 3.34 -22.45 -8.51
#